data_AF-A0A533S9Z4-F1
#
_entry.id   AF-A0A533S9Z4-F1
#
_cell.length_a   1.000
_cell.length_b   1.000
_cell.length_c   1.000
_cell.angle_alpha   90.00
_cell.angle_beta   90.00
_cell.angle_gamma   90.00
#
_symmetry.space_group_name_H-M   'P 1'
#
loop_
_entity.id
_entity.type
_entity.pdbx_description
1 polymer ?
#
loop_
_entity_poly.entity_id
_entity_poly.type
_entity_poly.pdbx_seq_one_letter_code
_entity_poly.pdbx_strand_id
1 'polypeptide(L)'
;MKKLSIVVPFVLVFFIATMFAGCGSSSNTAATGGTTGTITADGTGTVAASTTITPPAGVSSMTFASSSVLTDSTGAPVTGTITTTVSRSTSASSLPAAAPAGTSLAVLLDIDMSAGATKVKNFSTPLTVIVAMPAGVTSVDVYSFDGTNWVLEQAGVAVIGGNATFDITHLSVWGCFTVDTSPDQFSFTAQADVALSTVITSNTITVAGISSPAPISVSGGSYSVNGGAFTSVAGTVTNGQTVAVQHTSSALNSTVTTTTLTIGGVSGSFTSTTVAAAGADTTPDQFSFTAQTGVALSTVITSNTITVAGINSPAPISITGGAYSINGGAFTTTAGTVTNGQTVAVQHTSSASNSAVTTTTLTIGGVSAAFTSTTLAAAVDAAAIYQSQCSGCHILGTVDPTGFAPNLSGLTTVPNNFTPGVATGHNGATITLSAAEITALSAYVQAN
;
A
#
# COMPACT_ATOMS: atom_id res chain seq x y z
N MET A 1 2.65 -41.90 -80.07
CA MET A 1 1.84 -40.71 -80.38
C MET A 1 0.61 -40.73 -79.48
N LYS A 2 0.66 -40.05 -78.32
CA LYS A 2 -0.46 -39.95 -77.37
C LYS A 2 -1.36 -38.79 -77.82
N LYS A 3 -2.60 -39.08 -78.22
CA LYS A 3 -3.65 -38.06 -78.37
C LYS A 3 -4.28 -37.82 -77.01
N LEU A 4 -4.19 -36.58 -76.55
CA LEU A 4 -4.77 -36.06 -75.32
C LEU A 4 -6.24 -35.68 -75.62
N SER A 5 -7.20 -36.41 -75.05
CA SER A 5 -8.61 -35.98 -75.01
C SER A 5 -8.85 -35.23 -73.70
N ILE A 6 -9.08 -33.93 -73.80
CA ILE A 6 -9.59 -33.11 -72.70
C ILE A 6 -11.08 -33.37 -72.57
N VAL A 7 -11.50 -33.95 -71.45
CA VAL A 7 -12.89 -33.99 -71.01
C VAL A 7 -13.07 -32.82 -70.04
N VAL A 8 -13.87 -31.82 -70.43
CA VAL A 8 -14.30 -30.74 -69.53
C VAL A 8 -15.57 -31.24 -68.82
N PRO A 9 -15.60 -31.42 -67.50
CA PRO A 9 -16.83 -31.72 -66.79
C PRO A 9 -17.67 -30.45 -66.68
N PHE A 10 -18.86 -30.48 -67.27
CA PHE A 10 -19.89 -29.47 -67.08
C PHE A 10 -20.45 -29.63 -65.66
N VAL A 11 -19.94 -28.83 -64.71
CA VAL A 11 -20.50 -28.78 -63.35
C VAL A 11 -21.78 -27.97 -63.42
N LEU A 12 -22.91 -28.67 -63.55
CA LEU A 12 -24.24 -28.11 -63.37
C LEU A 12 -24.41 -27.80 -61.88
N VAL A 13 -24.13 -26.55 -61.48
CA VAL A 13 -24.42 -26.04 -60.14
C VAL A 13 -25.93 -25.93 -60.01
N PHE A 14 -26.57 -26.95 -59.43
CA PHE A 14 -27.92 -26.84 -58.91
C PHE A 14 -27.89 -25.84 -57.75
N PHE A 15 -28.20 -24.58 -58.01
CA PHE A 15 -28.64 -23.67 -56.97
C PHE A 15 -30.00 -24.18 -56.49
N ILE A 16 -30.02 -24.82 -55.32
CA ILE A 16 -31.25 -24.99 -54.57
C ILE A 16 -31.67 -23.57 -54.18
N ALA A 17 -32.54 -22.96 -54.98
CA ALA A 17 -33.39 -21.89 -54.51
C ALA A 17 -34.29 -22.53 -53.44
N THR A 18 -33.88 -22.44 -52.19
CA THR A 18 -34.78 -22.69 -51.06
C THR A 18 -35.90 -21.65 -51.19
N MET A 19 -37.02 -22.07 -51.78
CA MET A 19 -38.26 -21.31 -51.74
C MET A 19 -38.72 -21.29 -50.29
N PHE A 20 -38.28 -20.27 -49.55
CA PHE A 20 -38.81 -20.00 -48.22
C PHE A 20 -40.24 -19.49 -48.37
N ALA A 21 -41.16 -20.04 -47.58
CA ALA A 21 -42.51 -19.53 -47.45
C ALA A 21 -42.42 -18.04 -47.11
N GLY A 22 -43.14 -17.23 -47.88
CA GLY A 22 -42.89 -15.81 -48.04
C GLY A 22 -42.59 -15.08 -46.73
N CYS A 23 -41.46 -14.39 -46.71
CA CYS A 23 -41.13 -13.40 -45.69
C CYS A 23 -42.30 -12.41 -45.59
N GLY A 24 -43.15 -12.59 -44.57
CA GLY A 24 -44.14 -11.60 -44.21
C GLY A 24 -43.38 -10.31 -43.97
N SER A 25 -43.73 -9.25 -44.69
CA SER A 25 -43.30 -7.90 -44.31
C SER A 25 -43.75 -7.76 -42.86
N SER A 26 -42.81 -7.71 -41.92
CA SER A 26 -43.19 -7.65 -40.52
C SER A 26 -43.98 -6.35 -40.38
N SER A 27 -45.24 -6.43 -39.99
CA SER A 27 -46.10 -5.27 -39.76
C SER A 27 -45.70 -4.52 -38.49
N ASN A 28 -44.40 -4.54 -38.17
CA ASN A 28 -43.86 -4.13 -36.89
C ASN A 28 -43.65 -2.62 -36.92
N THR A 29 -44.76 -1.92 -36.64
CA THR A 29 -44.90 -0.45 -36.58
C THR A 29 -43.97 0.25 -35.56
N ALA A 30 -43.08 -0.47 -34.89
CA ALA A 30 -42.21 0.04 -33.84
C ALA A 30 -40.87 0.62 -34.34
N ALA A 31 -40.45 0.35 -35.57
CA ALA A 31 -39.23 0.93 -36.12
C ALA A 31 -39.52 2.33 -36.70
N THR A 32 -39.03 3.38 -36.03
CA THR A 32 -39.27 4.79 -36.40
C THR A 32 -38.10 5.37 -37.20
N GLY A 33 -38.39 6.15 -38.25
CA GLY A 33 -37.37 6.93 -38.99
C GLY A 33 -36.87 6.26 -40.28
N GLY A 34 -37.78 5.66 -41.04
CA GLY A 34 -37.43 4.97 -42.28
C GLY A 34 -36.83 5.88 -43.34
N THR A 35 -35.84 5.37 -44.07
CA THR A 35 -35.34 6.02 -45.30
C THR A 35 -36.02 5.40 -46.50
N THR A 36 -36.38 6.24 -47.48
CA THR A 36 -36.99 5.79 -48.73
C THR A 36 -36.01 5.96 -49.88
N GLY A 37 -35.95 4.98 -50.77
CA GLY A 37 -35.14 4.99 -51.97
C GLY A 37 -35.85 4.27 -53.11
N THR A 38 -35.19 4.21 -54.26
CA THR A 38 -35.69 3.49 -55.42
C THR A 38 -34.60 2.64 -56.06
N ILE A 39 -34.98 1.45 -56.50
CA ILE A 39 -34.16 0.57 -57.36
C ILE A 39 -34.89 0.44 -58.69
N THR A 40 -34.16 0.31 -59.79
CA THR A 40 -34.74 -0.04 -61.09
C THR A 40 -34.38 -1.47 -61.46
N ALA A 41 -35.40 -2.28 -61.73
CA ALA A 41 -35.27 -3.63 -62.24
C ALA A 41 -35.78 -3.69 -63.69
N ASP A 42 -35.08 -4.45 -64.55
CA ASP A 42 -35.48 -4.61 -65.95
C ASP A 42 -36.72 -5.50 -66.12
N GLY A 43 -37.10 -5.81 -67.37
CA GLY A 43 -38.27 -6.65 -67.68
C GLY A 43 -38.17 -8.11 -67.20
N THR A 44 -37.00 -8.54 -66.72
CA THR A 44 -36.77 -9.84 -66.09
C THR A 44 -36.65 -9.76 -64.57
N GLY A 45 -36.83 -8.57 -63.98
CA GLY A 45 -36.65 -8.31 -62.55
C GLY A 45 -35.19 -8.16 -62.16
N THR A 46 -34.27 -8.03 -63.13
CA THR A 46 -32.83 -7.98 -62.88
C THR A 46 -32.39 -6.55 -62.57
N VAL A 47 -31.62 -6.38 -61.50
CA VAL A 47 -30.96 -5.11 -61.16
C VAL A 47 -29.71 -4.95 -62.04
N ALA A 48 -29.74 -3.95 -62.92
CA ALA A 48 -28.77 -3.82 -64.03
C ALA A 48 -27.32 -3.52 -63.58
N ALA A 49 -27.14 -2.87 -62.43
CA ALA A 49 -25.84 -2.56 -61.85
C ALA A 49 -25.93 -2.65 -60.33
N SER A 50 -24.78 -2.77 -59.65
CA SER A 50 -24.77 -2.73 -58.18
C SER A 50 -25.45 -1.44 -57.71
N THR A 51 -26.50 -1.60 -56.90
CA THR A 51 -27.39 -0.51 -56.53
C THR A 51 -27.46 -0.44 -55.00
N THR A 52 -27.20 0.75 -54.47
CA THR A 52 -27.27 1.02 -53.03
C THR A 52 -28.66 1.53 -52.67
N ILE A 53 -29.32 0.85 -51.73
CA ILE A 53 -30.50 1.36 -51.05
C ILE A 53 -30.03 2.49 -50.14
N THR A 54 -30.79 3.60 -50.10
CA THR A 54 -30.53 4.68 -49.14
C THR A 54 -30.62 4.11 -47.73
N PRO A 55 -29.51 4.05 -46.97
CA PRO A 55 -29.53 3.42 -45.65
C PRO A 55 -30.03 4.40 -44.59
N PRO A 56 -30.68 3.93 -43.51
CA PRO A 56 -31.00 4.76 -42.36
C PRO A 56 -29.72 5.11 -41.59
N ALA A 57 -29.78 6.15 -40.74
CA ALA A 57 -28.65 6.53 -39.88
C ALA A 57 -28.10 5.31 -39.13
N GLY A 58 -26.79 5.19 -38.96
CA GLY A 58 -26.11 4.05 -38.32
C GLY A 58 -25.95 2.79 -39.19
N VAL A 59 -26.48 2.79 -40.41
CA VAL A 59 -26.16 1.81 -41.45
C VAL A 59 -25.31 2.53 -42.51
N SER A 60 -24.11 2.01 -42.78
CA SER A 60 -23.13 2.66 -43.67
C SER A 60 -23.42 2.37 -45.15
N SER A 61 -23.91 1.17 -45.47
CA SER A 61 -24.34 0.81 -46.82
C SER A 61 -25.31 -0.37 -46.81
N MET A 62 -26.18 -0.40 -47.81
CA MET A 62 -27.06 -1.53 -48.13
C MET A 62 -27.06 -1.70 -49.64
N THR A 63 -26.41 -2.73 -50.16
CA THR A 63 -26.10 -2.81 -51.59
C THR A 63 -26.49 -4.17 -52.17
N PHE A 64 -27.27 -4.13 -53.26
CA PHE A 64 -27.48 -5.30 -54.09
C PHE A 64 -26.29 -5.50 -55.03
N ALA A 65 -25.91 -6.75 -55.24
CA ALA A 65 -24.99 -7.11 -56.30
C ALA A 65 -25.60 -6.75 -57.67
N SER A 66 -24.76 -6.52 -58.68
CA SER A 66 -25.26 -6.49 -60.06
C SER A 66 -25.89 -7.84 -60.42
N SER A 67 -26.93 -7.82 -61.24
CA SER A 67 -27.64 -9.01 -61.72
C SER A 67 -28.48 -9.74 -60.66
N SER A 68 -28.75 -9.13 -59.50
CA SER A 68 -29.77 -9.62 -58.57
C SER A 68 -31.13 -9.64 -59.25
N VAL A 69 -31.84 -10.78 -59.20
CA VAL A 69 -33.20 -10.93 -59.73
C VAL A 69 -34.17 -10.79 -58.58
N LEU A 70 -35.08 -9.82 -58.65
CA LEU A 70 -36.09 -9.53 -57.62
C LEU A 70 -37.42 -10.17 -58.03
N THR A 71 -37.99 -11.00 -57.16
CA THR A 71 -39.26 -11.69 -57.42
C THR A 71 -40.25 -11.56 -56.26
N ASP A 72 -41.53 -11.70 -56.59
CA ASP A 72 -42.61 -11.73 -55.60
C ASP A 72 -42.70 -13.11 -54.90
N SER A 73 -43.71 -13.30 -54.05
CA SER A 73 -43.92 -14.56 -53.32
C SER A 73 -44.22 -15.76 -54.21
N THR A 74 -44.63 -15.54 -55.46
CA THR A 74 -44.91 -16.59 -56.44
C THR A 74 -43.69 -16.91 -57.32
N GLY A 75 -42.61 -16.12 -57.18
CA GLY A 75 -41.42 -16.20 -58.03
C GLY A 75 -41.54 -15.38 -59.32
N ALA A 76 -42.60 -14.60 -59.50
CA ALA A 76 -42.74 -13.74 -60.67
C ALA A 76 -41.80 -12.52 -60.56
N PRO A 77 -41.15 -12.08 -61.66
CA PRO A 77 -40.29 -10.91 -61.64
C PRO A 77 -40.99 -9.62 -61.20
N VAL A 78 -40.38 -8.89 -60.28
CA VAL A 78 -40.80 -7.52 -59.93
C VAL A 78 -39.98 -6.54 -60.76
N THR A 79 -40.64 -5.79 -61.64
CA THR A 79 -39.99 -4.99 -62.68
C THR A 79 -40.28 -3.50 -62.51
N GLY A 80 -39.48 -2.64 -63.17
CA GLY A 80 -39.67 -1.19 -63.17
C GLY A 80 -39.06 -0.51 -61.95
N THR A 81 -39.70 0.56 -61.48
CA THR A 81 -39.24 1.32 -60.30
C THR A 81 -39.77 0.67 -59.02
N ILE A 82 -38.86 0.18 -58.19
CA ILE A 82 -39.14 -0.46 -56.90
C ILE A 82 -38.80 0.54 -55.80
N THR A 83 -39.82 0.96 -55.06
CA THR A 83 -39.66 1.78 -53.87
C THR A 83 -39.17 0.90 -52.73
N THR A 84 -38.11 1.35 -52.05
CA THR A 84 -37.55 0.69 -50.88
C THR A 84 -37.75 1.56 -49.65
N THR A 85 -38.27 1.03 -48.57
CA THR A 85 -38.35 1.69 -47.26
C THR A 85 -37.56 0.88 -46.26
N VAL A 86 -36.59 1.49 -45.58
CA VAL A 86 -35.79 0.81 -44.56
C VAL A 86 -35.97 1.51 -43.23
N SER A 87 -36.57 0.82 -42.27
CA SER A 87 -36.73 1.27 -40.89
C SER A 87 -35.68 0.63 -39.99
N ARG A 88 -35.18 1.39 -39.00
CA ARG A 88 -34.16 0.94 -38.06
C ARG A 88 -34.63 1.11 -36.61
N SER A 89 -34.24 0.17 -35.75
CA SER A 89 -34.35 0.32 -34.29
C SER A 89 -33.15 -0.32 -33.58
N THR A 90 -32.86 0.13 -32.37
CA THR A 90 -31.90 -0.51 -31.45
C THR A 90 -32.54 -0.86 -30.11
N SER A 91 -33.86 -0.76 -30.01
CA SER A 91 -34.61 -1.06 -28.79
C SER A 91 -35.14 -2.49 -28.81
N ALA A 92 -34.83 -3.29 -27.80
CA ALA A 92 -35.34 -4.67 -27.69
C ALA A 92 -36.88 -4.73 -27.66
N SER A 93 -37.55 -3.66 -27.23
CA SER A 93 -39.02 -3.54 -27.26
C SER A 93 -39.62 -3.45 -28.67
N SER A 94 -38.81 -3.17 -29.68
CA SER A 94 -39.25 -3.15 -31.08
C SER A 94 -39.24 -4.52 -31.75
N LEU A 95 -38.78 -5.55 -31.04
CA LEU A 95 -38.74 -6.91 -31.56
C LEU A 95 -40.15 -7.54 -31.52
N PRO A 96 -40.52 -8.33 -32.53
CA PRO A 96 -41.82 -9.02 -32.56
C PRO A 96 -41.95 -10.07 -31.45
N ALA A 97 -40.82 -10.56 -30.92
CA ALA A 97 -40.70 -11.44 -29.76
C ALA A 97 -39.43 -11.07 -28.96
N ALA A 98 -39.28 -11.52 -27.72
CA ALA A 98 -38.05 -11.27 -26.95
C ALA A 98 -36.82 -11.87 -27.68
N ALA A 99 -35.71 -11.14 -27.70
CA ALA A 99 -34.44 -11.62 -28.26
C ALA A 99 -33.96 -12.89 -27.54
N PRO A 100 -33.07 -13.68 -28.17
CA PRO A 100 -32.37 -14.77 -27.48
C PRO A 100 -31.78 -14.29 -26.14
N ALA A 101 -31.96 -15.10 -25.08
CA ALA A 101 -31.53 -14.74 -23.73
C ALA A 101 -30.02 -14.46 -23.65
N GLY A 102 -29.62 -13.46 -22.85
CA GLY A 102 -28.21 -13.09 -22.66
C GLY A 102 -27.59 -12.25 -23.79
N THR A 103 -28.41 -11.76 -24.73
CA THR A 103 -27.96 -10.90 -25.83
C THR A 103 -28.52 -9.48 -25.71
N SER A 104 -27.85 -8.50 -26.33
CA SER A 104 -28.35 -7.14 -26.53
C SER A 104 -28.56 -6.84 -28.01
N LEU A 105 -29.57 -6.03 -28.33
CA LEU A 105 -29.88 -5.65 -29.70
C LEU A 105 -28.89 -4.59 -30.19
N ALA A 106 -28.09 -4.93 -31.19
CA ALA A 106 -27.27 -3.96 -31.92
C ALA A 106 -28.12 -3.20 -32.95
N VAL A 107 -28.96 -3.92 -33.68
CA VAL A 107 -29.79 -3.34 -34.75
C VAL A 107 -30.99 -4.24 -35.08
N LEU A 108 -32.13 -3.63 -35.35
CA LEU A 108 -33.23 -4.17 -36.13
C LEU A 108 -33.29 -3.38 -37.44
N LEU A 109 -33.30 -4.08 -38.57
CA LEU A 109 -33.59 -3.51 -39.88
C LEU A 109 -34.83 -4.16 -40.45
N ASP A 110 -35.83 -3.35 -40.78
CA ASP A 110 -37.06 -3.79 -41.43
C ASP A 110 -37.16 -3.12 -42.80
N ILE A 111 -37.12 -3.93 -43.86
CA ILE A 111 -37.03 -3.49 -45.25
C ILE A 111 -38.34 -3.84 -45.96
N ASP A 112 -38.99 -2.84 -46.52
CA ASP A 112 -40.14 -3.01 -47.40
C ASP A 112 -39.77 -2.60 -48.82
N MET A 113 -40.10 -3.44 -49.81
CA MET A 113 -39.77 -3.22 -51.21
C MET A 113 -40.98 -3.51 -52.09
N SER A 114 -41.41 -2.53 -52.88
CA SER A 114 -42.56 -2.68 -53.78
C SER A 114 -42.48 -1.87 -55.06
N ALA A 115 -43.01 -2.44 -56.15
CA ALA A 115 -43.37 -1.74 -57.38
C ALA A 115 -44.91 -1.71 -57.49
N GLY A 116 -45.52 -0.56 -57.21
CA GLY A 116 -46.97 -0.46 -57.10
C GLY A 116 -47.53 -1.36 -56.00
N ALA A 117 -48.49 -2.22 -56.33
CA ALA A 117 -49.08 -3.19 -55.39
C ALA A 117 -48.24 -4.47 -55.20
N THR A 118 -47.24 -4.70 -56.04
CA THR A 118 -46.42 -5.92 -56.00
C THR A 118 -45.25 -5.74 -55.04
N LYS A 119 -45.08 -6.68 -54.11
CA LYS A 119 -44.00 -6.70 -53.12
C LYS A 119 -42.86 -7.60 -53.59
N VAL A 120 -41.62 -7.13 -53.46
CA VAL A 120 -40.46 -8.01 -53.57
C VAL A 120 -40.43 -8.89 -52.32
N LYS A 121 -40.24 -10.19 -52.51
CA LYS A 121 -40.18 -11.17 -51.44
C LYS A 121 -38.92 -12.02 -51.48
N ASN A 122 -38.36 -12.20 -52.67
CA ASN A 122 -37.14 -12.97 -52.87
C ASN A 122 -36.18 -12.20 -53.75
N PHE A 123 -34.90 -12.47 -53.57
CA PHE A 123 -33.85 -11.96 -54.43
C PHE A 123 -32.75 -13.01 -54.60
N SER A 124 -32.24 -13.16 -55.83
CA SER A 124 -31.35 -14.27 -56.20
C SER A 124 -29.95 -14.18 -55.62
N THR A 125 -29.52 -12.99 -55.21
CA THR A 125 -28.23 -12.74 -54.55
C THR A 125 -28.47 -11.95 -53.27
N PRO A 126 -27.84 -12.31 -52.14
CA PRO A 126 -28.02 -11.60 -50.88
C PRO A 126 -27.79 -10.09 -50.97
N LEU A 127 -28.47 -9.34 -50.11
CA LEU A 127 -28.21 -7.91 -49.90
C LEU A 127 -27.07 -7.77 -48.90
N THR A 128 -25.96 -7.14 -49.29
CA THR A 128 -24.86 -6.86 -48.36
C THR A 128 -25.18 -5.61 -47.55
N VAL A 129 -25.11 -5.74 -46.23
CA VAL A 129 -25.40 -4.67 -45.26
C VAL A 129 -24.17 -4.41 -44.40
N ILE A 130 -23.86 -3.13 -44.21
CA ILE A 130 -22.78 -2.68 -43.31
C ILE A 130 -23.40 -1.84 -42.20
N VAL A 131 -23.34 -2.32 -40.96
CA VAL A 131 -23.93 -1.66 -39.80
C VAL A 131 -22.84 -1.18 -38.86
N ALA A 132 -22.95 0.06 -38.37
CA ALA A 132 -22.06 0.58 -37.33
C ALA A 132 -22.43 -0.05 -35.98
N MET A 133 -21.43 -0.58 -35.28
CA MET A 133 -21.62 -1.29 -34.01
C MET A 133 -21.27 -0.41 -32.80
N PRO A 134 -21.87 -0.68 -31.63
CA PRO A 134 -21.44 -0.07 -30.38
C PRO A 134 -19.95 -0.35 -30.09
N ALA A 135 -19.29 0.57 -29.38
CA ALA A 135 -17.89 0.40 -28.99
C ALA A 135 -17.72 -0.84 -28.09
N GLY A 136 -16.64 -1.61 -28.32
CA GLY A 136 -16.32 -2.81 -27.55
C GLY A 136 -16.98 -4.10 -28.02
N VAL A 137 -17.91 -4.03 -28.98
CA VAL A 137 -18.48 -5.23 -29.63
C VAL A 137 -17.49 -5.78 -30.66
N THR A 138 -17.14 -7.06 -30.51
CA THR A 138 -16.17 -7.74 -31.39
C THR A 138 -16.83 -8.68 -32.40
N SER A 139 -18.03 -9.16 -32.10
CA SER A 139 -18.85 -9.97 -33.00
C SER A 139 -20.35 -9.73 -32.79
N VAL A 140 -21.12 -9.96 -33.85
CA VAL A 140 -22.59 -9.91 -33.83
C VAL A 140 -23.15 -11.20 -34.45
N ASP A 141 -24.20 -11.73 -33.85
CA ASP A 141 -25.03 -12.78 -34.45
C ASP A 141 -26.22 -12.13 -35.15
N VAL A 142 -26.52 -12.57 -36.37
CA VAL A 142 -27.60 -12.04 -37.21
C VAL A 142 -28.72 -13.07 -37.29
N TYR A 143 -29.91 -12.66 -36.90
CA TYR A 143 -31.11 -13.47 -36.91
C TYR A 143 -32.16 -12.91 -37.87
N SER A 144 -33.06 -13.78 -38.32
CA SER A 144 -34.36 -13.46 -38.90
C SER A 144 -35.48 -13.99 -37.99
N PHE A 145 -36.73 -13.57 -38.25
CA PHE A 145 -37.91 -14.02 -37.52
C PHE A 145 -38.93 -14.53 -38.54
N ASP A 146 -39.28 -15.82 -38.44
CA ASP A 146 -40.19 -16.48 -39.38
C ASP A 146 -41.68 -16.22 -39.07
N GLY A 147 -41.96 -15.38 -38.07
CA GLY A 147 -43.30 -15.14 -37.52
C GLY A 147 -43.59 -15.91 -36.22
N THR A 148 -42.78 -16.93 -35.91
CA THR A 148 -42.93 -17.78 -34.70
C THR A 148 -41.62 -17.90 -33.92
N ASN A 149 -40.49 -18.10 -34.60
CA ASN A 149 -39.19 -18.37 -34.01
C ASN A 149 -38.11 -17.45 -34.56
N TRP A 150 -37.08 -17.24 -33.74
CA TRP A 150 -35.82 -16.65 -34.15
C TRP A 150 -34.96 -17.67 -34.90
N VAL A 151 -34.55 -17.34 -36.11
CA VAL A 151 -33.70 -18.17 -36.96
C VAL A 151 -32.35 -17.49 -37.10
N LEU A 152 -31.27 -18.21 -36.74
CA LEU A 152 -29.90 -17.71 -36.89
C LEU A 152 -29.50 -17.77 -38.37
N GLU A 153 -29.25 -16.62 -38.98
CA GLU A 153 -28.82 -16.49 -40.38
C GLU A 153 -27.29 -16.52 -40.48
N GLN A 154 -26.60 -15.80 -39.58
CA GLN A 154 -25.14 -15.74 -39.51
C GLN A 154 -24.68 -15.64 -38.07
N ALA A 155 -23.69 -16.43 -37.68
CA ALA A 155 -23.10 -16.39 -36.35
C ALA A 155 -21.72 -15.73 -36.36
N GLY A 156 -21.38 -15.00 -35.32
CA GLY A 156 -20.04 -14.50 -35.04
C GLY A 156 -19.51 -13.56 -36.11
N VAL A 157 -20.37 -12.77 -36.75
CA VAL A 157 -19.96 -11.79 -37.76
C VAL A 157 -18.99 -10.79 -37.11
N ALA A 158 -17.73 -10.80 -37.55
CA ALA A 158 -16.68 -9.99 -36.96
C ALA A 158 -16.94 -8.49 -37.15
N VAL A 159 -16.67 -7.70 -36.11
CA VAL A 159 -16.71 -6.24 -36.17
C VAL A 159 -15.32 -5.73 -36.51
N ILE A 160 -15.16 -5.12 -37.69
CA ILE A 160 -13.89 -4.60 -38.21
C ILE A 160 -14.04 -3.11 -38.44
N GLY A 161 -13.13 -2.31 -37.86
CA GLY A 161 -13.19 -0.85 -38.00
C GLY A 161 -14.44 -0.20 -37.39
N GLY A 162 -15.12 -0.88 -36.46
CA GLY A 162 -16.38 -0.42 -35.86
C GLY A 162 -17.63 -0.82 -36.64
N ASN A 163 -17.50 -1.59 -37.72
CA ASN A 163 -18.62 -2.02 -38.55
C ASN A 163 -18.72 -3.55 -38.61
N ALA A 164 -19.95 -4.07 -38.65
CA ALA A 164 -20.23 -5.45 -39.05
C ALA A 164 -20.75 -5.46 -40.48
N THR A 165 -20.21 -6.34 -41.31
CA THR A 165 -20.65 -6.56 -42.69
C THR A 165 -21.24 -7.95 -42.80
N PHE A 166 -22.50 -8.05 -43.22
CA PHE A 166 -23.20 -9.32 -43.36
C PHE A 166 -24.15 -9.29 -44.55
N ASP A 167 -24.42 -10.48 -45.07
CA ASP A 167 -25.29 -10.71 -46.21
C ASP A 167 -26.65 -11.19 -45.74
N ILE A 168 -27.72 -10.51 -46.16
CA ILE A 168 -29.08 -10.86 -45.75
C ILE A 168 -29.86 -11.39 -46.93
N THR A 169 -30.60 -12.47 -46.70
CA THR A 169 -31.55 -13.08 -47.64
C THR A 169 -33.01 -12.79 -47.27
N HIS A 170 -33.21 -12.22 -46.08
CA HIS A 170 -34.50 -11.80 -45.55
C HIS A 170 -34.59 -10.29 -45.50
N LEU A 171 -35.77 -9.76 -45.76
CA LEU A 171 -36.03 -8.31 -45.75
C LEU A 171 -36.15 -7.73 -44.34
N SER A 172 -36.24 -8.56 -43.31
CA SER A 172 -36.20 -8.13 -41.91
C SER A 172 -35.12 -8.93 -41.17
N VAL A 173 -34.16 -8.24 -40.56
CA VAL A 173 -33.02 -8.85 -39.86
C VAL A 173 -32.71 -8.14 -38.54
N TRP A 174 -32.09 -8.88 -37.64
CA TRP A 174 -31.73 -8.43 -36.30
C TRP A 174 -30.31 -8.83 -35.97
N GLY A 175 -29.46 -7.87 -35.64
CA GLY A 175 -28.12 -8.13 -35.11
C GLY A 175 -28.16 -8.06 -33.59
N CYS A 176 -27.72 -9.12 -32.91
CA CYS A 176 -27.52 -9.12 -31.46
C CYS A 176 -26.08 -9.51 -31.08
N PHE A 177 -25.64 -9.06 -29.91
CA PHE A 177 -24.31 -9.36 -29.39
C PHE A 177 -24.40 -9.79 -27.93
N THR A 178 -23.41 -10.54 -27.46
CA THR A 178 -23.27 -10.87 -26.05
C THR A 178 -22.75 -9.65 -25.29
N VAL A 179 -23.37 -9.35 -24.15
CA VAL A 179 -22.88 -8.31 -23.25
C VAL A 179 -21.91 -8.93 -22.24
N ASP A 180 -20.79 -8.27 -22.03
CA ASP A 180 -19.87 -8.59 -20.96
C ASP A 180 -19.89 -7.45 -19.94
N THR A 181 -20.32 -7.79 -18.72
CA THR A 181 -20.31 -6.90 -17.57
C THR A 181 -19.30 -7.34 -16.52
N SER A 182 -18.51 -8.38 -16.76
CA SER A 182 -17.56 -8.95 -15.82
C SER A 182 -16.14 -8.52 -16.22
N PRO A 183 -15.53 -7.55 -15.51
CA PRO A 183 -14.24 -7.02 -15.91
C PRO A 183 -13.10 -8.01 -15.72
N ASP A 184 -11.95 -7.69 -16.28
CA ASP A 184 -10.69 -8.34 -15.94
C ASP A 184 -10.40 -8.21 -14.43
N GLN A 185 -9.68 -9.18 -13.88
CA GLN A 185 -9.27 -9.15 -12.47
C GLN A 185 -8.44 -7.90 -12.18
N PHE A 186 -8.82 -7.16 -11.14
CA PHE A 186 -8.08 -6.00 -10.64
C PHE A 186 -7.60 -6.24 -9.20
N SER A 187 -6.64 -5.41 -8.77
CA SER A 187 -6.10 -5.46 -7.41
C SER A 187 -5.71 -4.07 -6.91
N PHE A 188 -5.70 -3.91 -5.59
CA PHE A 188 -5.19 -2.73 -4.91
C PHE A 188 -3.92 -3.08 -4.14
N THR A 189 -3.01 -2.13 -4.04
CA THR A 189 -1.80 -2.28 -3.23
C THR A 189 -2.15 -2.01 -1.77
N ALA A 190 -1.81 -2.94 -0.87
CA ALA A 190 -1.96 -2.75 0.57
C ALA A 190 -1.04 -1.62 1.07
N GLN A 191 -1.50 -0.89 2.09
CA GLN A 191 -0.70 0.16 2.75
C GLN A 191 -0.41 -0.23 4.20
N ALA A 192 0.85 -0.10 4.62
CA ALA A 192 1.28 -0.37 5.99
C ALA A 192 1.69 0.92 6.70
N ASP A 193 1.81 0.84 8.02
CA ASP A 193 2.27 1.93 8.90
C ASP A 193 1.50 3.24 8.71
N VAL A 194 0.19 3.13 8.46
CA VAL A 194 -0.67 4.30 8.33
C VAL A 194 -1.02 4.88 9.71
N ALA A 195 -1.24 6.19 9.78
CA ALA A 195 -1.68 6.85 11.00
C ALA A 195 -3.07 6.36 11.45
N LEU A 196 -3.33 6.41 12.77
CA LEU A 196 -4.60 5.98 13.36
C LEU A 196 -5.75 6.92 13.00
N SER A 197 -6.96 6.37 12.79
CA SER A 197 -8.18 7.16 12.53
C SER A 197 -8.04 8.20 11.40
N THR A 198 -7.27 7.87 10.37
CA THR A 198 -7.04 8.76 9.22
C THR A 198 -7.68 8.22 7.95
N VAL A 199 -8.08 9.12 7.06
CA VAL A 199 -8.65 8.74 5.77
C VAL A 199 -7.51 8.30 4.83
N ILE A 200 -7.62 7.07 4.34
CA ILE A 200 -6.63 6.43 3.47
C ILE A 200 -7.26 6.12 2.11
N THR A 201 -6.58 6.53 1.04
CA THR A 201 -7.02 6.30 -0.35
C THR A 201 -6.06 5.33 -1.05
N SER A 202 -6.63 4.37 -1.80
CA SER A 202 -5.86 3.38 -2.55
C SER A 202 -5.17 3.96 -3.78
N ASN A 203 -4.37 3.13 -4.47
CA ASN A 203 -4.05 3.36 -5.87
C ASN A 203 -5.33 3.29 -6.74
N THR A 204 -5.24 3.82 -7.95
CA THR A 204 -6.32 3.76 -8.94
C THR A 204 -6.22 2.49 -9.80
N ILE A 205 -7.35 1.86 -10.10
CA ILE A 205 -7.47 0.80 -11.11
C ILE A 205 -8.16 1.34 -12.35
N THR A 206 -7.95 0.71 -13.50
CA THR A 206 -8.71 0.98 -14.74
C THR A 206 -9.63 -0.20 -14.98
N VAL A 207 -10.92 0.05 -15.20
CA VAL A 207 -11.89 -0.98 -15.57
C VAL A 207 -11.58 -1.43 -17.00
N ALA A 208 -11.29 -2.72 -17.17
CA ALA A 208 -10.96 -3.33 -18.46
C ALA A 208 -11.80 -4.60 -18.69
N GLY A 209 -11.92 -5.02 -19.95
CA GLY A 209 -12.52 -6.32 -20.32
C GLY A 209 -14.04 -6.34 -20.50
N ILE A 210 -14.77 -5.24 -20.19
CA ILE A 210 -16.24 -5.21 -20.35
C ILE A 210 -16.69 -4.56 -21.67
N SER A 211 -17.82 -5.03 -22.21
CA SER A 211 -18.47 -4.47 -23.41
C SER A 211 -19.80 -3.76 -23.12
N SER A 212 -20.22 -3.75 -21.85
CA SER A 212 -21.46 -3.11 -21.38
C SER A 212 -21.26 -2.51 -19.97
N PRO A 213 -22.01 -1.47 -19.55
CA PRO A 213 -21.91 -0.92 -18.21
C PRO A 213 -22.08 -1.99 -17.12
N ALA A 214 -21.09 -2.09 -16.23
CA ALA A 214 -21.07 -3.08 -15.16
C ALA A 214 -21.55 -2.45 -13.84
N PRO A 215 -22.35 -3.15 -13.01
CA PRO A 215 -22.71 -2.67 -11.69
C PRO A 215 -21.48 -2.60 -10.78
N ILE A 216 -21.34 -1.53 -10.01
CA ILE A 216 -20.27 -1.31 -9.03
C ILE A 216 -20.86 -1.14 -7.63
N SER A 217 -20.23 -1.76 -6.64
CA SER A 217 -20.56 -1.62 -5.22
C SER A 217 -19.32 -1.75 -4.34
N VAL A 218 -19.40 -1.26 -3.10
CA VAL A 218 -18.31 -1.29 -2.14
C VAL A 218 -18.80 -1.68 -0.76
N SER A 219 -17.96 -2.36 0.00
CA SER A 219 -18.17 -2.67 1.43
C SER A 219 -16.94 -2.26 2.24
N GLY A 220 -17.15 -1.76 3.47
CA GLY A 220 -16.07 -1.32 4.35
C GLY A 220 -15.36 -0.04 3.91
N GLY A 221 -16.02 0.81 3.11
CA GLY A 221 -15.43 2.05 2.61
C GLY A 221 -16.31 2.78 1.60
N SER A 222 -15.68 3.58 0.74
CA SER A 222 -16.30 4.32 -0.36
C SER A 222 -15.44 4.21 -1.62
N TYR A 223 -16.00 4.42 -2.80
CA TYR A 223 -15.28 4.46 -4.07
C TYR A 223 -15.49 5.77 -4.81
N SER A 224 -14.55 6.12 -5.68
CA SER A 224 -14.60 7.26 -6.59
C SER A 224 -14.38 6.77 -8.02
N VAL A 225 -15.18 7.25 -8.96
CA VAL A 225 -15.04 6.98 -10.40
C VAL A 225 -14.48 8.22 -11.09
N ASN A 226 -13.42 8.05 -11.90
CA ASN A 226 -12.74 9.12 -12.63
C ASN A 226 -12.32 10.33 -11.75
N GLY A 227 -11.99 10.09 -10.48
CA GLY A 227 -11.61 11.14 -9.54
C GLY A 227 -12.77 12.02 -9.04
N GLY A 228 -14.03 11.57 -9.21
CA GLY A 228 -15.20 12.21 -8.63
C GLY A 228 -15.29 12.10 -7.09
N ALA A 229 -16.41 12.53 -6.52
CA ALA A 229 -16.65 12.39 -5.09
C ALA A 229 -16.72 10.91 -4.66
N PHE A 230 -16.20 10.60 -3.46
CA PHE A 230 -16.30 9.27 -2.89
C PHE A 230 -17.73 8.98 -2.43
N THR A 231 -18.23 7.79 -2.74
CA THR A 231 -19.58 7.33 -2.38
C THR A 231 -19.59 5.85 -2.01
N SER A 232 -20.53 5.44 -1.18
CA SER A 232 -20.83 4.03 -0.90
C SER A 232 -22.08 3.54 -1.63
N VAL A 233 -22.78 4.42 -2.36
CA VAL A 233 -24.00 4.09 -3.09
C VAL A 233 -23.65 3.24 -4.33
N ALA A 234 -24.42 2.19 -4.59
CA ALA A 234 -24.25 1.37 -5.78
C ALA A 234 -24.43 2.20 -7.07
N GLY A 235 -23.68 1.84 -8.11
CA GLY A 235 -23.66 2.58 -9.38
C GLY A 235 -23.34 1.69 -10.58
N THR A 236 -22.90 2.32 -11.67
CA THR A 236 -22.38 1.60 -12.85
C THR A 236 -21.05 2.20 -13.30
N VAL A 237 -20.19 1.38 -13.90
CA VAL A 237 -18.93 1.80 -14.53
C VAL A 237 -18.83 1.25 -15.94
N THR A 238 -18.13 1.97 -16.82
CA THR A 238 -17.87 1.57 -18.20
C THR A 238 -16.39 1.28 -18.42
N ASN A 239 -16.08 0.51 -19.47
CA ASN A 239 -14.73 0.20 -19.87
C ASN A 239 -13.86 1.48 -20.00
N GLY A 240 -12.64 1.44 -19.48
CA GLY A 240 -11.70 2.55 -19.47
C GLY A 240 -11.88 3.57 -18.34
N GLN A 241 -12.97 3.51 -17.56
CA GLN A 241 -13.09 4.36 -16.37
C GLN A 241 -12.11 3.95 -15.29
N THR A 242 -11.68 4.91 -14.50
CA THR A 242 -10.77 4.67 -13.37
C THR A 242 -11.52 4.64 -12.05
N VAL A 243 -11.09 3.79 -11.12
CA VAL A 243 -11.70 3.67 -9.80
C VAL A 243 -10.64 3.68 -8.70
N ALA A 244 -10.88 4.45 -7.64
CA ALA A 244 -10.12 4.38 -6.39
C ALA A 244 -11.07 4.11 -5.22
N VAL A 245 -10.58 3.47 -4.17
CA VAL A 245 -11.35 3.24 -2.93
C VAL A 245 -10.71 3.95 -1.74
N GLN A 246 -11.53 4.20 -0.72
CA GLN A 246 -11.14 4.93 0.48
C GLN A 246 -11.84 4.36 1.73
N HIS A 247 -11.12 4.37 2.85
CA HIS A 247 -11.69 4.14 4.18
C HIS A 247 -10.97 4.98 5.23
N THR A 248 -11.49 4.96 6.47
CA THR A 248 -10.78 5.46 7.66
C THR A 248 -10.05 4.31 8.33
N SER A 249 -8.75 4.45 8.57
CA SER A 249 -7.93 3.46 9.25
C SER A 249 -8.36 3.24 10.72
N SER A 250 -7.95 2.10 11.29
CA SER A 250 -8.27 1.75 12.68
C SER A 250 -7.82 2.82 13.70
N ALA A 251 -8.54 2.92 14.81
CA ALA A 251 -8.12 3.68 15.99
C ALA A 251 -7.12 2.90 16.87
N LEU A 252 -6.91 1.62 16.58
CA LEU A 252 -5.99 0.73 17.29
C LEU A 252 -4.71 0.53 16.48
N ASN A 253 -3.58 0.35 17.16
CA ASN A 253 -2.31 -0.01 16.55
C ASN A 253 -2.32 -1.40 15.92
N SER A 254 -1.44 -1.65 14.95
CA SER A 254 -1.25 -2.95 14.29
C SER A 254 -2.55 -3.62 13.82
N THR A 255 -3.53 -2.82 13.43
CA THR A 255 -4.89 -3.30 13.10
C THR A 255 -5.16 -3.06 11.63
N VAL A 256 -5.67 -4.09 10.95
CA VAL A 256 -6.02 -4.04 9.53
C VAL A 256 -7.43 -3.48 9.36
N THR A 257 -7.60 -2.56 8.41
CA THR A 257 -8.89 -2.11 7.88
C THR A 257 -8.98 -2.51 6.41
N THR A 258 -10.13 -3.06 5.99
CA THR A 258 -10.33 -3.60 4.64
C THR A 258 -11.52 -2.94 3.97
N THR A 259 -11.34 -2.53 2.71
CA THR A 259 -12.42 -2.12 1.80
C THR A 259 -12.46 -3.09 0.63
N THR A 260 -13.63 -3.63 0.32
CA THR A 260 -13.83 -4.53 -0.81
C THR A 260 -14.66 -3.83 -1.87
N LEU A 261 -14.11 -3.72 -3.08
CA LEU A 261 -14.82 -3.23 -4.26
C LEU A 261 -15.28 -4.42 -5.10
N THR A 262 -16.53 -4.39 -5.56
CA THR A 262 -17.08 -5.39 -6.49
C THR A 262 -17.57 -4.68 -7.75
N ILE A 263 -17.12 -5.12 -8.92
CA ILE A 263 -17.56 -4.65 -10.23
C ILE A 263 -17.98 -5.88 -11.04
N GLY A 264 -19.23 -5.94 -11.50
CA GLY A 264 -19.64 -7.02 -12.40
C GLY A 264 -19.56 -8.44 -11.84
N GLY A 265 -19.45 -8.59 -10.52
CA GLY A 265 -19.20 -9.87 -9.84
C GLY A 265 -17.72 -10.13 -9.50
N VAL A 266 -16.79 -9.40 -10.10
CA VAL A 266 -15.34 -9.48 -9.79
C VAL A 266 -15.03 -8.56 -8.62
N SER A 267 -14.26 -9.07 -7.64
CA SER A 267 -13.93 -8.32 -6.43
C SER A 267 -12.43 -8.11 -6.26
N GLY A 268 -12.08 -6.97 -5.67
CA GLY A 268 -10.72 -6.63 -5.24
C GLY A 268 -10.75 -5.92 -3.90
N SER A 269 -9.80 -6.24 -3.02
CA SER A 269 -9.72 -5.69 -1.68
C SER A 269 -8.55 -4.72 -1.54
N PHE A 270 -8.79 -3.60 -0.89
CA PHE A 270 -7.78 -2.66 -0.41
C PHE A 270 -7.65 -2.79 1.10
N THR A 271 -6.42 -2.93 1.61
CA THR A 271 -6.15 -3.01 3.04
C THR A 271 -5.20 -1.91 3.49
N SER A 272 -5.45 -1.36 4.68
CA SER A 272 -4.47 -0.55 5.40
C SER A 272 -4.18 -1.16 6.78
N THR A 273 -2.93 -1.12 7.21
CA THR A 273 -2.50 -1.57 8.54
C THR A 273 -1.92 -0.39 9.30
N THR A 274 -2.45 -0.10 10.47
CA THR A 274 -1.99 1.00 11.31
C THR A 274 -0.60 0.76 11.90
N VAL A 275 0.12 1.85 12.16
CA VAL A 275 1.41 1.84 12.87
C VAL A 275 1.38 0.95 14.11
N ALA A 276 2.47 0.24 14.37
CA ALA A 276 2.64 -0.53 15.58
C ALA A 276 2.63 0.37 16.83
N ALA A 277 2.19 -0.18 17.97
CA ALA A 277 2.37 0.49 19.24
C ALA A 277 3.87 0.53 19.55
N ALA A 278 4.37 1.63 20.09
CA ALA A 278 5.72 1.64 20.66
C ALA A 278 5.76 0.58 21.77
N GLY A 279 6.68 -0.40 21.65
CA GLY A 279 6.85 -1.44 22.67
C GLY A 279 7.23 -0.85 24.02
N ALA A 280 7.03 -1.62 25.09
CA ALA A 280 7.45 -1.22 26.42
C ALA A 280 8.99 -1.19 26.50
N ASP A 281 9.54 0.01 26.63
CA ASP A 281 10.95 0.26 26.87
C ASP A 281 11.16 0.54 28.36
N THR A 282 11.93 -0.34 29.01
CA THR A 282 12.26 -0.28 30.43
C THR A 282 13.77 -0.15 30.67
N THR A 283 14.58 0.06 29.63
CA THR A 283 16.04 0.19 29.74
C THR A 283 16.44 1.65 29.59
N PRO A 284 16.87 2.33 30.67
CA PRO A 284 17.16 3.76 30.62
C PRO A 284 18.48 4.07 29.91
N ASP A 285 18.68 5.35 29.61
CA ASP A 285 19.98 5.88 29.24
C ASP A 285 21.01 5.64 30.36
N GLN A 286 22.29 5.52 29.97
CA GLN A 286 23.37 5.34 30.94
C GLN A 286 23.43 6.54 31.92
N PHE A 287 23.47 6.22 33.21
CA PHE A 287 23.64 7.21 34.28
C PHE A 287 24.92 6.94 35.07
N SER A 288 25.35 7.93 35.86
CA SER A 288 26.54 7.84 36.71
C SER A 288 26.40 8.67 37.98
N PHE A 289 27.14 8.27 39.02
CA PHE A 289 27.27 9.04 40.24
C PHE A 289 28.70 9.59 40.36
N THR A 290 28.84 10.77 40.95
CA THR A 290 30.14 11.38 41.22
C THR A 290 30.73 10.75 42.47
N ALA A 291 31.94 10.20 42.38
CA ALA A 291 32.66 9.67 43.52
C ALA A 291 32.99 10.78 44.53
N GLN A 292 32.97 10.47 45.83
CA GLN A 292 33.33 11.40 46.89
C GLN A 292 34.59 10.92 47.61
N THR A 293 35.49 11.84 47.96
CA THR A 293 36.76 11.52 48.63
C THR A 293 37.00 12.44 49.81
N GLY A 294 37.72 11.96 50.83
CA GLY A 294 37.94 12.72 52.05
C GLY A 294 36.66 12.87 52.87
N VAL A 295 35.79 11.85 52.86
CA VAL A 295 34.58 11.85 53.70
C VAL A 295 34.91 11.37 55.11
N ALA A 296 34.19 11.89 56.12
CA ALA A 296 34.38 11.46 57.51
C ALA A 296 34.11 9.96 57.70
N LEU A 297 34.74 9.36 58.72
CA LEU A 297 34.58 7.93 59.05
C LEU A 297 33.19 7.63 59.61
N SER A 298 32.64 6.47 59.27
CA SER A 298 31.35 5.98 59.82
C SER A 298 30.21 6.99 59.71
N THR A 299 30.18 7.78 58.63
CA THR A 299 29.15 8.82 58.40
C THR A 299 28.29 8.48 57.21
N VAL A 300 27.04 8.95 57.23
CA VAL A 300 26.11 8.76 56.13
C VAL A 300 26.46 9.71 54.98
N ILE A 301 26.67 9.16 53.79
CA ILE A 301 27.06 9.88 52.59
C ILE A 301 26.00 9.71 51.50
N THR A 302 25.50 10.81 50.97
CA THR A 302 24.53 10.85 49.87
C THR A 302 25.18 11.32 48.58
N SER A 303 24.86 10.65 47.47
CA SER A 303 25.35 10.98 46.13
C SER A 303 24.73 12.27 45.56
N ASN A 304 25.20 12.69 44.39
CA ASN A 304 24.39 13.56 43.52
C ASN A 304 23.11 12.83 43.07
N THR A 305 22.15 13.61 42.58
CA THR A 305 20.92 13.09 42.00
C THR A 305 21.10 12.81 40.50
N ILE A 306 20.53 11.71 40.00
CA ILE A 306 20.38 11.42 38.56
C ILE A 306 18.91 11.56 38.16
N THR A 307 18.65 11.81 36.88
CA THR A 307 17.29 11.78 36.31
C THR A 307 17.18 10.55 35.41
N VAL A 308 16.14 9.75 35.59
CA VAL A 308 15.86 8.59 34.73
C VAL A 308 15.38 9.10 33.38
N ALA A 309 16.09 8.74 32.31
CA ALA A 309 15.80 9.13 30.93
C ALA A 309 15.78 7.90 30.00
N GLY A 310 15.21 8.04 28.81
CA GLY A 310 15.28 7.02 27.75
C GLY A 310 14.22 5.92 27.80
N ILE A 311 13.37 5.85 28.83
CA ILE A 311 12.31 4.83 28.94
C ILE A 311 10.92 5.37 28.60
N ASN A 312 10.03 4.50 28.11
CA ASN A 312 8.61 4.83 27.90
C ASN A 312 7.66 4.02 28.82
N SER A 313 8.20 3.10 29.62
CA SER A 313 7.48 2.22 30.54
C SER A 313 8.19 2.14 31.90
N PRO A 314 7.49 1.83 33.01
CA PRO A 314 8.11 1.72 34.33
C PRO A 314 9.24 0.68 34.38
N ALA A 315 10.42 1.09 34.81
CA ALA A 315 11.61 0.25 34.89
C ALA A 315 11.84 -0.26 36.33
N PRO A 316 12.21 -1.54 36.55
CA PRO A 316 12.54 -2.05 37.87
C PRO A 316 13.82 -1.39 38.39
N ILE A 317 13.84 -1.02 39.68
CA ILE A 317 14.98 -0.42 40.38
C ILE A 317 15.39 -1.29 41.57
N SER A 318 16.70 -1.49 41.75
CA SER A 318 17.27 -2.22 42.89
C SER A 318 18.65 -1.67 43.27
N ILE A 319 19.08 -1.91 44.50
CA ILE A 319 20.30 -1.36 45.09
C ILE A 319 21.06 -2.45 45.86
N THR A 320 22.39 -2.38 45.81
CA THR A 320 23.29 -3.20 46.64
C THR A 320 24.31 -2.30 47.34
N GLY A 321 24.60 -2.57 48.61
CA GLY A 321 25.62 -1.82 49.37
C GLY A 321 25.19 -0.42 49.82
N GLY A 322 23.88 -0.14 49.89
CA GLY A 322 23.33 1.15 50.29
C GLY A 322 21.81 1.18 50.18
N ALA A 323 21.23 2.38 50.17
CA ALA A 323 19.81 2.64 49.96
C ALA A 323 19.62 3.70 48.86
N TYR A 324 18.47 3.73 48.21
CA TYR A 324 18.12 4.73 47.20
C TYR A 324 16.86 5.50 47.59
N SER A 325 16.72 6.72 47.08
CA SER A 325 15.55 7.59 47.22
C SER A 325 15.04 7.98 45.84
N ILE A 326 13.73 7.91 45.63
CA ILE A 326 13.05 8.39 44.41
C ILE A 326 12.38 9.73 44.73
N ASN A 327 12.61 10.75 43.90
CA ASN A 327 12.03 12.09 44.01
C ASN A 327 12.19 12.74 45.39
N GLY A 328 13.31 12.48 46.07
CA GLY A 328 13.58 13.01 47.42
C GLY A 328 12.75 12.37 48.54
N GLY A 329 12.11 11.23 48.28
CA GLY A 329 11.43 10.43 49.30
C GLY A 329 12.38 9.76 50.29
N ALA A 330 11.85 8.91 51.16
CA ALA A 330 12.65 8.14 52.11
C ALA A 330 13.61 7.18 51.40
N PHE A 331 14.81 7.02 51.94
CA PHE A 331 15.78 6.05 51.46
C PHE A 331 15.32 4.63 51.80
N THR A 332 15.38 3.72 50.82
CA THR A 332 14.95 2.32 50.95
C THR A 332 15.94 1.37 50.26
N THR A 333 15.92 0.11 50.71
CA THR A 333 16.65 -1.01 50.09
C THR A 333 15.72 -1.96 49.33
N THR A 334 14.40 -1.78 49.48
CA THR A 334 13.40 -2.64 48.83
C THR A 334 13.38 -2.38 47.32
N ALA A 335 13.26 -3.44 46.51
CA ALA A 335 13.07 -3.30 45.08
C ALA A 335 11.79 -2.52 44.76
N GLY A 336 11.81 -1.74 43.67
CA GLY A 336 10.70 -0.87 43.28
C GLY A 336 10.62 -0.66 41.78
N THR A 337 9.92 0.39 41.36
CA THR A 337 9.89 0.85 39.96
C THR A 337 10.15 2.34 39.87
N VAL A 338 10.75 2.79 38.77
CA VAL A 338 10.92 4.20 38.41
C VAL A 338 10.34 4.47 37.02
N THR A 339 9.87 5.70 36.81
CA THR A 339 9.37 6.18 35.51
C THR A 339 10.25 7.28 34.94
N ASN A 340 10.14 7.49 33.62
CA ASN A 340 10.88 8.53 32.92
C ASN A 340 10.68 9.91 33.57
N GLY A 341 11.77 10.63 33.80
CA GLY A 341 11.79 11.94 34.45
C GLY A 341 11.85 11.91 35.98
N GLN A 342 11.72 10.75 36.64
CA GLN A 342 11.94 10.68 38.08
C GLN A 342 13.43 10.84 38.43
N THR A 343 13.68 11.42 39.58
CA THR A 343 15.04 11.64 40.08
C THR A 343 15.41 10.58 41.12
N VAL A 344 16.67 10.11 41.10
CA VAL A 344 17.17 9.11 42.06
C VAL A 344 18.47 9.58 42.71
N ALA A 345 18.57 9.41 44.03
CA ALA A 345 19.82 9.58 44.77
C ALA A 345 20.11 8.29 45.57
N VAL A 346 21.39 8.00 45.81
CA VAL A 346 21.81 6.84 46.61
C VAL A 346 22.58 7.27 47.84
N GLN A 347 22.60 6.41 48.85
CA GLN A 347 23.22 6.68 50.13
C GLN A 347 23.83 5.42 50.74
N HIS A 348 24.97 5.57 51.43
CA HIS A 348 25.55 4.54 52.29
C HIS A 348 26.24 5.15 53.51
N THR A 349 26.68 4.30 54.44
CA THR A 349 27.59 4.69 55.52
C THR A 349 29.05 4.47 55.10
N SER A 350 29.89 5.49 55.20
CA SER A 350 31.32 5.41 54.88
C SER A 350 32.07 4.45 55.82
N SER A 351 33.26 4.02 55.41
CA SER A 351 34.09 3.10 56.19
C SER A 351 34.50 3.68 57.55
N ALA A 352 34.72 2.79 58.53
CA ALA A 352 35.33 3.14 59.81
C ALA A 352 36.87 3.23 59.73
N SER A 353 37.47 2.75 58.63
CA SER A 353 38.90 2.79 58.38
C SER A 353 39.27 4.00 57.52
N ASN A 354 40.44 4.57 57.75
CA ASN A 354 41.00 5.62 56.90
C ASN A 354 41.34 5.11 55.50
N SER A 355 41.29 6.01 54.50
CA SER A 355 41.62 5.72 53.10
C SER A 355 40.90 4.51 52.50
N ALA A 356 39.71 4.17 53.02
CA ALA A 356 38.94 3.00 52.61
C ALA A 356 37.76 3.39 51.73
N VAL A 357 37.47 2.56 50.74
CA VAL A 357 36.39 2.76 49.77
C VAL A 357 35.14 2.01 50.21
N THR A 358 34.00 2.70 50.22
CA THR A 358 32.66 2.10 50.30
C THR A 358 31.95 2.28 48.96
N THR A 359 31.29 1.23 48.47
CA THR A 359 30.62 1.21 47.16
C THR A 359 29.14 0.85 47.29
N THR A 360 28.29 1.61 46.60
CA THR A 360 26.87 1.34 46.41
C THR A 360 26.57 1.21 44.92
N THR A 361 25.89 0.14 44.52
CA THR A 361 25.54 -0.09 43.10
C THR A 361 24.03 -0.02 42.93
N LEU A 362 23.58 0.91 42.11
CA LEU A 362 22.18 1.06 41.69
C LEU A 362 21.98 0.40 40.33
N THR A 363 20.90 -0.36 40.18
CA THR A 363 20.49 -0.96 38.90
C THR A 363 19.07 -0.51 38.58
N ILE A 364 18.86 0.03 37.37
CA ILE A 364 17.55 0.40 36.83
C ILE A 364 17.42 -0.24 35.45
N GLY A 365 16.40 -1.08 35.25
CA GLY A 365 16.10 -1.59 33.91
C GLY A 365 17.21 -2.41 33.24
N GLY A 366 18.13 -2.98 34.04
CA GLY A 366 19.32 -3.69 33.58
C GLY A 366 20.59 -2.82 33.45
N VAL A 367 20.49 -1.49 33.55
CA VAL A 367 21.63 -0.56 33.54
C VAL A 367 22.08 -0.29 34.98
N SER A 368 23.38 -0.39 35.24
CA SER A 368 23.95 -0.18 36.58
C SER A 368 24.95 0.98 36.63
N ALA A 369 25.01 1.64 37.79
CA ALA A 369 26.06 2.60 38.12
C ALA A 369 26.48 2.46 39.58
N ALA A 370 27.77 2.69 39.84
CA ALA A 370 28.34 2.67 41.18
C ALA A 370 28.53 4.10 41.72
N PHE A 371 28.17 4.29 42.99
CA PHE A 371 28.56 5.42 43.81
C PHE A 371 29.63 4.97 44.80
N THR A 372 30.77 5.67 44.83
CA THR A 372 31.87 5.37 45.74
C THR A 372 32.15 6.54 46.67
N SER A 373 32.45 6.23 47.94
CA SER A 373 33.07 7.19 48.86
C SER A 373 34.39 6.66 49.40
N THR A 374 35.39 7.54 49.50
CA THR A 374 36.70 7.24 50.09
C THR A 374 36.89 8.08 51.34
N THR A 375 37.15 7.44 52.47
CA THR A 375 37.33 8.13 53.75
C THR A 375 38.60 8.95 53.84
N LEU A 376 38.63 9.92 54.78
CA LEU A 376 39.83 10.68 55.15
C LEU A 376 41.04 9.77 55.35
N ALA A 377 42.23 10.22 54.94
CA ALA A 377 43.47 9.58 55.33
C ALA A 377 43.68 9.64 56.85
N ALA A 378 44.49 8.73 57.39
CA ALA A 378 44.84 8.76 58.81
C ALA A 378 45.60 10.05 59.12
N ALA A 379 45.30 10.66 60.27
CA ALA A 379 46.07 11.81 60.73
C ALA A 379 47.52 11.37 60.96
N VAL A 380 48.47 12.11 60.38
CA VAL A 380 49.88 11.86 60.58
C VAL A 380 50.32 12.53 61.88
N ASP A 381 50.81 11.75 62.85
CA ASP A 381 51.45 12.28 64.04
C ASP A 381 52.92 12.62 63.74
N ALA A 382 53.14 13.83 63.22
CA ALA A 382 54.47 14.31 62.86
C ALA A 382 55.41 14.44 64.07
N ALA A 383 54.86 14.70 65.26
CA ALA A 383 55.63 14.77 66.49
C ALA A 383 56.15 13.38 66.88
N ALA A 384 55.31 12.35 66.83
CA ALA A 384 55.74 10.97 67.08
C ALA A 384 56.76 10.47 66.04
N ILE A 385 56.62 10.87 64.77
CA ILE A 385 57.61 10.56 63.73
C ILE A 385 58.94 11.23 64.07
N TYR A 386 58.95 12.53 64.42
CA TYR A 386 60.16 13.23 64.84
C TYR A 386 60.79 12.53 66.05
N GLN A 387 60.00 12.22 67.07
CA GLN A 387 60.49 11.56 68.28
C GLN A 387 61.09 10.19 68.00
N SER A 388 60.48 9.39 67.12
CA SER A 388 60.99 8.03 66.86
C SER A 388 62.15 7.97 65.87
N GLN A 389 62.23 8.90 64.92
CA GLN A 389 63.19 8.81 63.80
C GLN A 389 64.28 9.89 63.82
N CYS A 390 64.08 10.98 64.55
CA CYS A 390 64.96 12.16 64.50
C CYS A 390 65.54 12.54 65.87
N SER A 391 64.77 12.33 66.95
CA SER A 391 65.22 12.62 68.31
C SER A 391 66.44 11.78 68.69
N GLY A 392 67.41 12.39 69.36
CA GLY A 392 68.68 11.76 69.73
C GLY A 392 69.84 11.97 68.73
N CYS A 393 69.55 12.39 67.50
CA CYS A 393 70.57 12.90 66.58
C CYS A 393 70.48 14.42 66.41
N HIS A 394 69.28 14.95 66.20
CA HIS A 394 69.06 16.35 65.84
C HIS A 394 68.50 17.18 66.99
N ILE A 395 68.97 18.43 67.10
CA ILE A 395 68.36 19.44 67.98
C ILE A 395 67.16 20.06 67.25
N LEU A 396 66.04 20.28 67.96
CA LEU A 396 64.86 21.02 67.49
C LEU A 396 64.36 21.96 68.59
N GLY A 397 64.94 23.16 68.63
CA GLY A 397 64.48 24.26 69.48
C GLY A 397 64.45 23.87 70.96
N THR A 398 63.35 24.21 71.64
CA THR A 398 63.10 23.74 73.02
C THR A 398 62.43 22.36 73.08
N VAL A 399 61.98 21.83 71.94
CA VAL A 399 61.27 20.55 71.83
C VAL A 399 62.23 19.37 71.98
N ASP A 400 63.44 19.50 71.45
CA ASP A 400 64.55 18.57 71.64
C ASP A 400 65.87 19.34 71.69
N PRO A 401 66.36 19.73 72.89
CA PRO A 401 67.59 20.49 73.02
C PRO A 401 68.85 19.60 72.91
N THR A 402 68.69 18.29 72.68
CA THR A 402 69.79 17.31 72.75
C THR A 402 70.07 16.70 71.40
N GLY A 403 71.34 16.76 70.96
CA GLY A 403 71.74 16.17 69.68
C GLY A 403 73.18 16.50 69.33
N PHE A 404 73.78 15.70 68.45
CA PHE A 404 75.15 15.88 67.96
C PHE A 404 75.20 16.18 66.45
N ALA A 405 74.09 15.98 65.74
CA ALA A 405 73.91 16.31 64.34
C ALA A 405 73.39 17.76 64.18
N PRO A 406 73.26 18.30 62.95
CA PRO A 406 72.88 19.69 62.75
C PRO A 406 71.56 20.06 63.42
N ASN A 407 71.51 21.25 64.03
CA ASN A 407 70.31 21.82 64.62
C ASN A 407 69.28 22.13 63.52
N LEU A 408 68.07 21.57 63.67
CA LEU A 408 66.96 21.72 62.74
C LEU A 408 66.05 22.92 63.06
N SER A 409 66.21 23.55 64.23
CA SER A 409 65.40 24.70 64.64
C SER A 409 65.57 25.87 63.69
N GLY A 410 64.45 26.50 63.30
CA GLY A 410 64.47 27.72 62.48
C GLY A 410 64.86 27.52 61.01
N LEU A 411 64.93 26.27 60.53
CA LEU A 411 65.10 25.99 59.11
C LEU A 411 63.78 26.20 58.36
N THR A 412 63.79 27.04 57.32
CA THR A 412 62.62 27.27 56.45
C THR A 412 62.36 26.11 55.49
N THR A 413 63.34 25.22 55.31
CA THR A 413 63.27 23.99 54.52
C THR A 413 64.16 22.94 55.19
N VAL A 414 63.64 21.75 55.43
CA VAL A 414 64.47 20.62 55.90
C VAL A 414 65.54 20.33 54.84
N PRO A 415 66.83 20.18 55.19
CA PRO A 415 67.88 19.89 54.22
C PRO A 415 67.53 18.64 53.42
N ASN A 416 67.86 18.69 52.14
CA ASN A 416 67.22 18.05 50.99
C ASN A 416 67.33 16.51 50.92
N ASN A 417 67.56 15.82 52.04
CA ASN A 417 67.85 14.38 52.08
C ASN A 417 66.66 13.49 52.46
N PHE A 418 65.44 14.02 52.60
CA PHE A 418 64.23 13.21 52.78
C PHE A 418 63.53 12.99 51.43
N THR A 419 64.17 12.26 50.53
CA THR A 419 63.50 11.79 49.30
C THR A 419 62.59 10.61 49.64
N PRO A 420 61.35 10.54 49.13
CA PRO A 420 60.52 9.36 49.28
C PRO A 420 61.21 8.11 48.72
N GLY A 421 61.38 7.07 49.55
CA GLY A 421 61.68 5.71 49.08
C GLY A 421 63.12 5.41 48.64
N VAL A 422 64.15 5.79 49.42
CA VAL A 422 65.51 5.29 49.16
C VAL A 422 66.01 4.39 50.29
N ALA A 423 66.26 3.13 49.93
CA ALA A 423 66.85 2.07 50.76
C ALA A 423 68.30 2.35 51.25
N THR A 424 68.86 3.55 51.04
CA THR A 424 70.21 3.91 51.49
C THR A 424 70.23 4.66 52.83
N GLY A 425 69.08 5.13 53.31
CA GLY A 425 68.97 5.70 54.66
C GLY A 425 69.66 7.05 54.88
N HIS A 426 69.35 7.69 56.02
CA HIS A 426 70.04 8.87 56.53
C HIS A 426 71.14 8.41 57.49
N ASN A 427 72.41 8.71 57.17
CA ASN A 427 73.58 8.26 57.94
C ASN A 427 73.64 6.73 58.19
N GLY A 428 73.22 5.92 57.20
CA GLY A 428 73.21 4.46 57.29
C GLY A 428 71.98 3.85 57.98
N ALA A 429 71.03 4.66 58.48
CA ALA A 429 69.77 4.19 59.05
C ALA A 429 68.65 4.18 58.02
N THR A 430 68.00 3.02 57.82
CA THR A 430 66.85 2.88 56.92
C THR A 430 65.63 3.57 57.51
N ILE A 431 65.23 4.71 56.95
CA ILE A 431 63.99 5.42 57.30
C ILE A 431 62.99 5.23 56.16
N THR A 432 61.86 4.60 56.45
CA THR A 432 60.77 4.40 55.49
C THR A 432 59.57 5.24 55.91
N LEU A 433 59.43 6.42 55.32
CA LEU A 433 58.26 7.31 55.49
C LEU A 433 57.55 7.50 54.15
N SER A 434 56.22 7.55 54.19
CA SER A 434 55.39 7.96 53.05
C SER A 434 55.55 9.46 52.74
N ALA A 435 55.16 9.88 51.54
CA ALA A 435 55.22 11.29 51.15
C ALA A 435 54.38 12.21 52.06
N ALA A 436 53.24 11.73 52.57
CA ALA A 436 52.42 12.46 53.53
C ALA A 436 53.12 12.61 54.89
N GLU A 437 53.78 11.54 55.35
CA GLU A 437 54.59 11.56 56.58
C GLU A 437 55.78 12.52 56.49
N ILE A 438 56.49 12.52 55.36
CA ILE A 438 57.59 13.47 55.09
C ILE A 438 57.08 14.91 55.09
N THR A 439 55.94 15.17 54.43
CA THR A 439 55.35 16.52 54.37
C THR A 439 54.93 17.00 55.77
N ALA A 440 54.28 16.14 56.55
CA ALA A 440 53.85 16.47 57.91
C ALA A 440 55.06 16.68 58.86
N LEU A 441 56.07 15.82 58.77
CA LEU A 441 57.33 15.96 59.53
C LEU A 441 58.05 17.27 59.18
N SER A 442 58.12 17.62 57.90
CA SER A 442 58.72 18.88 57.43
C SER A 442 57.98 20.11 58.00
N ALA A 443 56.64 20.10 57.99
CA ALA A 443 55.85 21.17 58.59
C ALA A 443 56.03 21.26 60.11
N TYR A 444 56.13 20.11 60.80
CA TYR A 444 56.38 20.05 62.24
C TYR A 444 57.75 20.62 62.61
N VAL A 445 58.81 20.26 61.86
CA VAL A 445 60.16 20.82 62.05
C VAL A 445 60.19 22.32 61.77
N GLN A 446 59.47 22.82 60.77
CA GLN A 446 59.41 24.27 60.50
C GLN A 446 58.68 25.06 61.60
N ALA A 447 57.73 24.43 62.28
CA ALA A 447 56.91 25.07 63.30
C ALA A 447 57.58 25.13 64.69
N ASN A 448 58.71 24.44 64.89
CA ASN A 448 59.42 24.31 66.17
C ASN A 448 60.91 24.65 66.03
#